data_AF-A0A382IL56-F1
#
_entry.id   AF-A0A382IL56-F1
#
_cell.length_a   1.000
_cell.length_b   1.000
_cell.length_c   1.000
_cell.angle_alpha   90.00
_cell.angle_beta   90.00
_cell.angle_gamma   90.00
#
_symmetry.space_group_name_H-M   'P 1'
#
loop_
_entity.id
_entity.type
_entity.pdbx_description
1 polymer ?
#
loop_
_entity_poly.entity_id
_entity_poly.type
_entity_poly.pdbx_seq_one_letter_code
_entity_poly.pdbx_strand_id
1 'polypeptide(L)'
;MIGSMGLASSIGLGVAINRPDQKTIIIDGDGNVLMSMGTLAMIAAAAPKNLLHIVIDNETYESTGSQRSLSNSVSLEKVAQSAGYLQTKKITNKNHIKEAFQELMGKDGPSFLLIKVEPSFDKSTG
;
A
#
# COMPACT_ATOMS: atom_id res chain seq x y z
N MET A 1 -5.47 -16.45 -4.02
CA MET A 1 -4.50 -17.20 -4.84
C MET A 1 -3.33 -17.56 -3.94
N ILE A 2 -2.94 -18.83 -3.90
CA ILE A 2 -1.73 -19.27 -3.16
C ILE A 2 -0.52 -18.89 -4.01
N GLY A 3 0.50 -18.25 -3.42
CA GLY A 3 1.75 -17.92 -4.12
C GLY A 3 1.71 -16.65 -5.01
N SER A 4 0.80 -15.71 -4.75
CA SER A 4 0.61 -14.50 -5.58
C SER A 4 1.01 -13.20 -4.87
N MET A 5 2.15 -13.22 -4.17
CA MET A 5 2.70 -12.01 -3.53
C MET A 5 2.90 -10.90 -4.58
N GLY A 6 2.51 -9.67 -4.23
CA GLY A 6 2.62 -8.50 -5.10
C GLY A 6 1.50 -8.31 -6.14
N LEU A 7 0.54 -9.24 -6.29
CA LEU A 7 -0.52 -9.10 -7.32
C LEU A 7 -1.77 -8.32 -6.87
N ALA A 8 -1.91 -8.01 -5.58
CA ALA A 8 -3.09 -7.31 -5.06
C ALA A 8 -3.30 -5.95 -5.75
N SER A 9 -2.20 -5.21 -5.95
CA SER A 9 -2.23 -3.89 -6.58
C SER A 9 -2.62 -3.93 -8.06
N SER A 10 -2.18 -4.94 -8.82
CA SER A 10 -2.50 -5.06 -10.25
C SER A 10 -3.94 -5.54 -10.48
N ILE A 11 -4.41 -6.47 -9.66
CA ILE A 11 -5.81 -6.90 -9.63
C ILE A 11 -6.71 -5.72 -9.25
N GLY A 12 -6.37 -4.99 -8.19
CA GLY A 12 -7.13 -3.83 -7.75
C GLY A 12 -7.17 -2.70 -8.78
N LEU A 13 -6.08 -2.46 -9.51
CA LEU A 13 -6.09 -1.53 -10.64
C LEU A 13 -7.10 -1.96 -11.71
N GLY A 14 -7.11 -3.24 -12.09
CA GLY A 14 -8.06 -3.78 -13.05
C GLY A 14 -9.51 -3.60 -12.59
N VAL A 15 -9.80 -3.84 -11.32
CA VAL A 15 -11.13 -3.60 -10.72
C VAL A 15 -11.51 -2.12 -10.77
N ALA A 16 -10.60 -1.22 -10.38
CA ALA A 16 -10.86 0.22 -10.33
C ALA A 16 -11.21 0.80 -11.71
N ILE A 17 -10.48 0.38 -12.76
CA ILE A 17 -10.74 0.79 -14.15
C ILE A 17 -12.11 0.28 -14.64
N ASN A 18 -12.47 -0.96 -14.31
CA ASN A 18 -13.69 -1.59 -14.81
C ASN A 18 -14.94 -1.30 -13.96
N ARG A 19 -14.77 -0.72 -12.77
CA ARG A 19 -15.86 -0.34 -11.85
C ARG A 19 -15.69 1.10 -11.37
N PRO A 20 -15.69 2.10 -12.27
CA PRO A 20 -15.42 3.50 -11.92
C PRO A 20 -16.40 4.06 -10.87
N ASP A 21 -17.63 3.55 -10.84
CA ASP A 21 -18.67 3.99 -9.91
C ASP A 21 -18.54 3.43 -8.48
N GLN A 22 -17.56 2.55 -8.23
CA GLN A 22 -17.33 1.93 -6.93
C GLN A 22 -15.91 2.22 -6.44
N LYS A 23 -15.75 2.59 -5.16
CA LYS A 23 -14.43 2.73 -4.54
C LYS A 23 -13.74 1.36 -4.50
N THR A 24 -12.52 1.31 -5.03
CA THR A 24 -11.67 0.13 -4.98
C THR A 24 -10.59 0.36 -3.92
N ILE A 25 -10.56 -0.53 -2.92
CA ILE A 25 -9.59 -0.49 -1.83
C ILE A 25 -8.66 -1.69 -1.98
N ILE A 26 -7.38 -1.40 -2.19
CA ILE A 26 -6.32 -2.41 -2.16
C ILE A 26 -5.73 -2.40 -0.75
N ILE A 27 -5.60 -3.57 -0.13
CA ILE A 27 -4.87 -3.74 1.13
C ILE A 27 -3.68 -4.63 0.81
N ASP A 28 -2.48 -4.10 1.02
CA ASP A 28 -1.24 -4.77 0.68
C ASP A 28 -0.22 -4.70 1.84
N GLY A 29 0.79 -5.55 1.76
CA GLY A 29 1.98 -5.49 2.62
C GLY A 29 3.10 -4.70 1.95
N ASP A 30 3.99 -4.11 2.74
CA ASP A 30 5.23 -3.50 2.26
C ASP A 30 6.04 -4.44 1.36
N GLY A 31 6.19 -5.70 1.75
CA GLY A 31 6.89 -6.71 0.96
C GLY A 31 6.26 -6.97 -0.41
N ASN A 32 4.94 -6.98 -0.49
CA ASN A 32 4.22 -7.17 -1.75
C ASN A 32 4.39 -5.97 -2.70
N VAL A 33 4.36 -4.75 -2.14
CA VAL A 33 4.62 -3.53 -2.92
C VAL A 33 6.05 -3.53 -3.46
N LEU A 34 7.02 -3.96 -2.66
CA LEU A 34 8.42 -4.10 -3.10
C LEU A 34 8.55 -5.12 -4.24
N MET A 35 7.83 -6.25 -4.17
CA MET A 35 7.85 -7.29 -5.21
C MET A 35 7.20 -6.85 -6.53
N SER A 36 6.20 -5.97 -6.50
CA SER A 36 5.48 -5.48 -7.68
C SER A 36 5.49 -3.95 -7.80
N MET A 37 6.65 -3.33 -7.55
CA MET A 37 6.77 -1.86 -7.51
C MET A 37 6.39 -1.18 -8.83
N GLY A 38 6.57 -1.87 -9.97
CA GLY A 38 6.15 -1.38 -11.29
C GLY A 38 4.64 -1.08 -11.38
N THR A 39 3.82 -1.72 -10.55
CA THR A 39 2.37 -1.44 -10.49
C THR A 39 2.07 -0.05 -9.95
N LEU A 40 2.95 0.57 -9.15
CA LEU A 40 2.77 1.95 -8.71
C LEU A 40 2.76 2.90 -9.91
N ALA A 41 3.67 2.72 -10.87
CA ALA A 41 3.72 3.51 -12.10
C ALA A 41 2.47 3.26 -12.97
N MET A 42 2.00 2.01 -13.06
CA MET A 42 0.77 1.69 -13.80
C MET A 42 -0.47 2.36 -13.20
N ILE A 43 -0.62 2.32 -11.87
CA ILE A 43 -1.73 2.97 -11.17
C ILE A 43 -1.67 4.49 -11.37
N ALA A 44 -0.48 5.09 -11.25
CA ALA A 44 -0.30 6.52 -11.46
C ALA A 44 -0.63 6.93 -12.90
N ALA A 45 -0.19 6.15 -13.91
CA ALA A 45 -0.46 6.44 -15.31
C ALA A 45 -1.95 6.28 -15.68
N ALA A 46 -2.63 5.27 -15.13
CA ALA A 46 -4.07 5.07 -15.36
C ALA A 46 -4.94 6.08 -14.58
N ALA A 47 -4.42 6.62 -13.47
CA ALA A 47 -5.03 7.63 -12.61
C ALA A 47 -6.52 7.38 -12.25
N PRO A 48 -6.92 6.18 -11.78
CA PRO A 48 -8.31 5.92 -11.39
C PRO A 48 -8.70 6.73 -10.14
N LYS A 49 -9.71 7.60 -10.28
CA LYS A 49 -10.22 8.47 -9.20
C LYS A 49 -10.82 7.71 -8.01
N ASN A 50 -11.21 6.46 -8.24
CA ASN A 50 -11.89 5.61 -7.26
C ASN A 50 -10.94 4.67 -6.50
N LEU A 51 -9.62 4.75 -6.67
CA LEU A 51 -8.66 3.83 -6.07
C LEU A 51 -8.00 4.38 -4.79
N LEU A 52 -8.02 3.57 -3.73
CA LEU A 52 -7.24 3.76 -2.50
C LEU A 52 -6.37 2.52 -2.26
N HIS A 53 -5.05 2.72 -2.23
CA HIS A 53 -4.07 1.68 -1.96
C HIS A 53 -3.53 1.83 -0.54
N ILE A 54 -3.90 0.91 0.35
CA ILE A 54 -3.48 0.87 1.74
C ILE A 54 -2.37 -0.15 1.89
N VAL A 55 -1.26 0.27 2.48
CA VAL A 55 -0.08 -0.57 2.71
C VAL A 55 0.18 -0.65 4.20
N ILE A 56 0.18 -1.87 4.73
CA ILE A 56 0.56 -2.17 6.10
C ILE A 56 2.05 -2.51 6.08
N ASP A 57 2.85 -1.71 6.76
CA ASP A 57 4.31 -1.75 6.68
C ASP A 57 4.92 -2.06 8.04
N ASN A 58 5.25 -3.34 8.24
CA ASN A 58 5.94 -3.87 9.41
C ASN A 58 7.45 -4.08 9.17
N GLU A 59 7.97 -3.67 8.01
CA GLU A 59 9.38 -3.82 7.59
C GLU A 59 9.88 -5.26 7.47
N THR A 60 8.99 -6.25 7.32
CA THR A 60 9.40 -7.66 7.32
C THR A 60 8.52 -8.53 6.43
N TYR A 61 9.13 -9.49 5.75
CA TYR A 61 8.43 -10.56 5.05
C TYR A 61 7.97 -11.63 6.06
N GLU A 62 6.96 -11.30 6.85
CA GLU A 62 6.51 -12.09 7.99
C GLU A 62 6.15 -13.55 7.60
N SER A 63 5.50 -13.74 6.45
CA SER A 63 5.03 -15.07 6.01
C SER A 63 6.14 -16.02 5.55
N THR A 64 7.35 -15.52 5.30
CA THR A 64 8.46 -16.31 4.74
C THR A 64 9.61 -16.50 5.73
N GLY A 65 9.37 -16.26 7.02
CA GLY A 65 10.39 -16.35 8.07
C GLY A 65 10.96 -15.00 8.50
N SER A 66 10.13 -13.95 8.44
CA SER A 66 10.37 -12.65 9.08
C SER A 66 11.68 -11.95 8.69
N GLN A 67 12.15 -12.17 7.45
CA GLN A 67 13.29 -11.44 6.91
C GLN A 67 12.95 -9.95 6.78
N ARG A 68 13.90 -9.06 7.10
CA ARG A 68 13.70 -7.62 6.92
C ARG A 68 13.39 -7.29 5.46
N SER A 69 12.34 -6.51 5.24
CA SER A 69 12.04 -5.94 3.94
C SER A 69 12.87 -4.67 3.71
N LEU A 70 12.85 -4.16 2.49
CA LEU A 70 13.56 -2.93 2.13
C LEU A 70 12.81 -1.66 2.59
N SER A 71 11.59 -1.77 3.12
CA SER A 71 10.79 -0.61 3.54
C SER A 71 11.35 0.08 4.80
N ASN A 72 12.27 -0.57 5.51
CA ASN A 72 13.06 0.04 6.58
C ASN A 72 13.94 1.21 6.09
N SER A 73 14.31 1.19 4.81
CA SER A 73 15.20 2.17 4.17
C SER A 73 14.48 2.94 3.06
N VAL A 74 13.54 2.29 2.38
CA VAL A 74 12.79 2.85 1.25
C VAL A 74 11.42 3.33 1.74
N SER A 75 11.20 4.64 1.70
CA SER A 75 9.91 5.25 2.04
C SER A 75 8.89 5.02 0.92
N LEU A 76 8.10 3.93 1.02
CA LEU A 76 7.16 3.52 -0.03
C LEU A 76 6.10 4.58 -0.35
N GLU A 77 5.68 5.38 0.64
CA GLU A 77 4.76 6.50 0.40
C GLU A 77 5.36 7.56 -0.52
N LYS A 78 6.66 7.82 -0.37
CA LYS A 78 7.39 8.78 -1.23
C LYS A 78 7.61 8.18 -2.61
N VAL A 79 7.86 6.88 -2.71
CA VAL A 79 7.94 6.19 -4.00
C VAL A 79 6.61 6.30 -4.75
N ALA A 80 5.48 6.04 -4.07
CA ALA A 80 4.15 6.21 -4.67
C ALA A 80 3.90 7.67 -5.09
N GLN A 81 4.29 8.64 -4.25
CA GLN A 81 4.19 10.07 -4.57
C GLN A 81 4.99 10.42 -5.83
N SER A 82 6.25 10.01 -5.89
CA SER A 82 7.13 10.24 -7.05
C SER A 82 6.67 9.51 -8.30
N ALA A 83 6.00 8.36 -8.17
CA ALA A 83 5.39 7.65 -9.29
C ALA A 83 4.20 8.41 -9.90
N GLY A 84 3.56 9.30 -9.13
CA GLY A 84 2.44 10.14 -9.59
C GLY A 84 1.11 9.88 -8.89
N TYR A 85 1.10 9.23 -7.72
CA TYR A 85 -0.12 9.16 -6.91
C TYR A 85 -0.58 10.56 -6.48
N LEU A 86 -1.87 10.84 -6.64
CA LEU A 86 -2.43 12.16 -6.39
C LEU A 86 -2.41 12.51 -4.90
N GLN A 87 -2.65 11.51 -4.05
CA GLN A 87 -2.63 11.67 -2.60
C GLN A 87 -1.75 10.59 -2.00
N THR A 88 -0.87 10.97 -1.08
CA THR A 88 -0.07 10.02 -0.30
C THR A 88 -0.07 10.44 1.16
N LYS A 89 -0.19 9.48 2.08
CA LYS A 89 -0.14 9.73 3.52
C LYS A 89 0.55 8.57 4.23
N LYS A 90 1.41 8.90 5.19
CA LYS A 90 2.06 7.93 6.09
C LYS A 90 1.58 8.15 7.51
N ILE A 91 1.18 7.07 8.17
CA ILE A 91 0.69 7.06 9.54
C ILE A 91 1.60 6.16 10.38
N THR A 92 2.09 6.71 11.49
CA THR A 92 2.90 5.99 12.49
C THR A 92 2.20 5.83 13.84
N ASN A 93 1.02 6.45 13.99
CA ASN A 93 0.23 6.41 15.21
C ASN A 93 -1.16 5.85 14.90
N LYS A 94 -1.54 4.80 15.62
CA LYS A 94 -2.84 4.13 15.52
C LYS A 94 -4.03 5.09 15.60
N ASN A 95 -3.93 6.15 16.41
CA ASN A 95 -5.01 7.11 16.61
C ASN A 95 -5.37 7.90 15.35
N HIS A 96 -4.45 8.02 14.39
CA HIS A 96 -4.66 8.79 13.15
C HIS A 96 -5.13 7.90 11.98
N ILE A 97 -5.22 6.58 12.14
CA ILE A 97 -5.61 5.66 11.05
C ILE A 97 -7.01 5.98 10.55
N LYS A 98 -7.98 6.12 11.47
CA LYS A 98 -9.39 6.36 11.11
C LYS A 98 -9.56 7.66 10.34
N GLU A 99 -8.96 8.74 10.84
CA GLU A 99 -9.00 10.06 10.21
C GLU A 99 -8.37 10.02 8.81
N ALA A 100 -7.17 9.44 8.67
CA ALA A 100 -6.48 9.33 7.40
C ALA A 100 -7.27 8.51 6.36
N PHE A 101 -7.87 7.40 6.80
CA PHE A 101 -8.72 6.59 5.93
C PHE A 101 -9.94 7.37 5.46
N GLN A 102 -10.66 8.04 6.37
CA GLN A 102 -11.85 8.83 6.04
C GLN A 102 -11.51 9.99 5.09
N GLU A 103 -10.39 10.68 5.32
CA GLU A 103 -9.90 11.74 4.44
C GLU A 103 -9.66 11.24 3.01
N LEU A 104 -8.90 10.15 2.84
CA LEU A 104 -8.55 9.62 1.52
C LEU A 104 -9.74 8.97 0.82
N MET A 105 -10.69 8.40 1.57
CA MET A 105 -11.95 7.89 1.01
C MET A 105 -12.80 9.01 0.39
N GLY A 106 -12.73 10.23 0.94
CA GLY A 106 -13.46 11.40 0.44
C GLY A 106 -12.76 12.15 -0.70
N LYS A 107 -11.54 11.75 -1.11
CA LYS A 107 -10.77 12.40 -2.17
C LYS A 107 -10.77 11.60 -3.47
N ASP A 108 -10.51 12.31 -4.57
CA ASP A 108 -10.16 11.67 -5.84
C ASP A 108 -8.78 11.01 -5.72
N GLY A 109 -8.69 9.77 -6.19
CA GLY A 109 -7.47 8.97 -6.26
C GLY A 109 -6.66 9.17 -7.56
N PRO A 110 -5.62 8.36 -7.78
CA PRO A 110 -5.21 7.26 -6.92
C PRO A 110 -4.57 7.75 -5.62
N SER A 111 -5.02 7.21 -4.50
CA SER A 111 -4.54 7.55 -3.15
C SER A 111 -3.69 6.41 -2.57
N PHE A 112 -2.64 6.76 -1.82
CA PHE A 112 -1.76 5.82 -1.13
C PHE A 112 -1.74 6.10 0.37
N LEU A 113 -2.07 5.10 1.20
CA LEU A 113 -2.04 5.19 2.65
C LEU A 113 -1.07 4.15 3.20
N LEU A 114 0.07 4.60 3.72
CA LEU A 114 1.02 3.74 4.41
C LEU A 114 0.77 3.77 5.92
N ILE A 115 0.57 2.61 6.53
CA ILE A 115 0.36 2.45 7.97
C ILE A 115 1.55 1.66 8.52
N LYS A 116 2.39 2.33 9.31
CA LYS A 116 3.46 1.66 10.05
C LYS A 116 2.89 0.86 11.20
N VAL A 117 3.36 -0.37 11.34
CA VAL A 117 3.07 -1.25 12.47
C VAL A 117 4.35 -1.91 12.95
N GLU A 118 4.33 -2.44 14.18
CA GLU A 118 5.41 -3.28 14.66
C GLU A 118 5.32 -4.68 14.03
N PRO A 119 6.47 -5.35 13.75
CA PRO A 119 6.46 -6.74 13.34
C PRO A 119 5.92 -7.65 14.45
N SER A 120 5.49 -8.85 14.05
CA SER A 120 4.79 -9.78 14.94
C SER A 120 5.72 -10.49 15.92
N PHE A 121 7.01 -10.55 15.61
CA PHE A 121 8.03 -11.22 16.42
C PHE A 121 8.68 -10.27 17.43
N ASP A 122 9.18 -10.87 18.51
CA ASP A 122 9.94 -10.15 19.52
C ASP A 122 11.32 -9.80 18.96
N LYS A 123 11.60 -8.50 18.85
CA LYS A 123 12.90 -7.97 18.39
C LYS A 123 14.09 -8.48 19.22
N SER A 124 13.86 -8.99 20.43
CA SER A 124 14.87 -9.60 21.30
C SER A 124 15.16 -11.07 20.99
N THR A 125 14.25 -11.79 20.31
CA THR A 125 14.40 -13.22 20.02
C THR A 125 14.70 -13.53 18.55
N GLY A 126 14.56 -12.56 17.66
CA GLY A 126 14.60 -12.78 16.20
C GLY A 126 13.36 -13.51 15.73
#